data_AF-A0A4D7DLQ2-F1
#
_entry.id   AF-A0A4D7DLQ2-F1
#
_cell.length_a   1.000
_cell.length_b   1.000
_cell.length_c   1.000
_cell.angle_alpha   90.00
_cell.angle_beta   90.00
_cell.angle_gamma   90.00
#
_symmetry.space_group_name_H-M   'P 1'
#
loop_
_entity.id
_entity.type
_entity.pdbx_description
1 polymer ?
#
loop_
_entity_poly.entity_id
_entity_poly.type
_entity_poly.pdbx_seq_one_letter_code
_entity_poly.pdbx_strand_id
1 'polypeptide(L)'
;MNANGDNPAVHHIDLIRGSVGTKSADPNLDRNPSTRVVARFTEAEWKREGEWRVIETALEPVAGDEYLRLRGTNTEDAEPAPDAEGEDAWTDLWFYSNPVFLGSSMRRNP
;
A
#
# COMPACT_ATOMS: atom_id res chain seq x y z
N MET A 1 -13.37 -11.31 -10.27
CA MET A 1 -13.78 -12.61 -9.70
C MET A 1 -12.53 -13.41 -9.39
N ASN A 2 -12.38 -13.88 -8.15
CA ASN A 2 -11.25 -14.71 -7.71
C ASN A 2 -11.45 -16.18 -8.19
N ALA A 3 -10.55 -17.09 -7.79
CA ALA A 3 -10.58 -18.47 -8.26
C ALA A 3 -11.78 -19.31 -7.72
N ASN A 4 -12.47 -18.85 -6.68
CA ASN A 4 -13.68 -19.48 -6.13
C ASN A 4 -14.98 -18.87 -6.67
N GLY A 5 -14.86 -17.78 -7.44
CA GLY A 5 -16.01 -17.13 -8.04
C GLY A 5 -16.53 -15.92 -7.27
N ASP A 6 -15.86 -15.51 -6.20
CA ASP A 6 -16.23 -14.32 -5.44
C ASP A 6 -15.63 -13.06 -6.06
N ASN A 7 -16.26 -11.92 -5.82
CA ASN A 7 -15.79 -10.63 -6.30
C ASN A 7 -15.89 -9.57 -5.19
N PRO A 8 -15.11 -9.71 -4.09
CA PRO A 8 -15.11 -8.74 -3.01
C PRO A 8 -14.72 -7.35 -3.55
N ALA A 9 -15.53 -6.35 -3.20
CA ALA A 9 -15.31 -4.98 -3.61
C ALA A 9 -14.35 -4.29 -2.63
N VAL A 10 -13.36 -3.56 -3.14
CA VAL A 10 -12.41 -2.86 -2.26
C VAL A 10 -13.13 -1.78 -1.44
N HIS A 11 -12.85 -1.73 -0.16
CA HIS A 11 -13.35 -0.71 0.78
C HIS A 11 -12.42 0.49 0.80
N HIS A 12 -11.12 0.24 0.93
CA HIS A 12 -10.11 1.29 0.96
C HIS A 12 -8.74 0.87 0.41
N ILE A 13 -7.94 1.87 0.06
CA ILE A 13 -6.56 1.74 -0.42
C ILE A 13 -5.64 2.63 0.42
N ASP A 14 -4.61 2.04 1.00
CA ASP A 14 -3.53 2.72 1.70
C ASP A 14 -2.36 2.99 0.76
N LEU A 15 -1.87 4.22 0.79
CA LEU A 15 -0.54 4.55 0.32
C LEU A 15 0.46 4.39 1.47
N ILE A 16 1.41 3.48 1.29
CA ILE A 16 2.46 3.17 2.25
C ILE A 16 3.78 3.73 1.74
N ARG A 17 4.54 4.36 2.63
CA ARG A 17 5.87 4.92 2.37
C ARG A 17 6.87 4.37 3.38
N GLY A 18 8.10 4.14 2.94
CA GLY A 18 9.22 3.77 3.80
C GLY A 18 10.56 4.17 3.20
N SER A 19 11.56 4.38 4.05
CA SER A 19 12.93 4.68 3.64
C SER A 19 13.63 3.42 3.13
N VAL A 20 14.40 3.58 2.06
CA VAL A 20 15.36 2.59 1.59
C VAL A 20 16.66 2.81 2.36
N GLY A 21 16.79 2.10 3.46
CA GLY A 21 17.97 2.18 4.33
C GLY A 21 19.11 1.28 3.89
N THR A 22 20.23 1.42 4.59
CA THR A 22 21.28 0.40 4.58
C THR A 22 20.80 -0.85 5.31
N LYS A 23 21.52 -1.96 5.12
CA LYS A 23 21.26 -3.23 5.81
C LYS A 23 21.12 -3.00 7.32
N SER A 24 20.05 -3.56 7.91
CA SER A 24 19.82 -3.51 9.36
C SER A 24 21.04 -4.01 10.14
N ALA A 25 21.37 -3.33 11.24
CA ALA A 25 22.39 -3.79 12.18
C ALA A 25 21.92 -5.04 12.95
N ASP A 26 20.61 -5.20 13.13
CA ASP A 26 20.00 -6.40 13.68
C ASP A 26 19.54 -7.33 12.54
N PRO A 27 20.20 -8.50 12.36
CA PRO A 27 19.83 -9.45 11.31
C PRO A 27 18.50 -10.18 11.57
N ASN A 28 17.96 -10.12 12.80
CA ASN A 28 16.67 -10.73 13.15
C ASN A 28 15.49 -9.75 12.95
N LEU A 29 15.78 -8.50 12.59
CA LEU A 29 14.74 -7.50 12.36
C LEU A 29 14.09 -7.75 10.98
N ASP A 30 12.94 -8.41 11.00
CA ASP A 30 12.12 -8.67 9.80
C ASP A 30 11.10 -7.55 9.51
N ARG A 31 11.44 -6.31 9.84
CA ARG A 31 10.60 -5.14 9.58
C ARG A 31 11.41 -3.91 9.23
N ASN A 32 10.85 -3.06 8.39
CA ASN A 32 11.38 -1.73 8.17
C ASN A 32 10.64 -0.72 9.08
N PRO A 33 11.28 -0.18 10.13
CA PRO A 33 10.63 0.68 11.12
C PRO A 33 10.22 2.06 10.56
N SER A 34 10.69 2.45 9.37
CA SER A 34 10.28 3.68 8.71
C SER A 34 8.96 3.55 7.93
N THR A 35 8.48 2.31 7.73
CA THR A 35 7.25 2.00 6.99
C THR A 35 6.05 2.56 7.71
N ARG A 36 5.23 3.33 7.01
CA ARG A 36 3.97 3.87 7.53
C ARG A 36 2.96 4.11 6.42
N VAL A 37 1.68 4.03 6.76
CA VAL A 37 0.60 4.54 5.91
C VAL A 37 0.68 6.07 5.94
N VAL A 38 0.75 6.70 4.76
CA VAL A 38 0.81 8.17 4.61
C VAL A 38 -0.48 8.76 4.06
N ALA A 39 -1.34 7.94 3.46
CA ALA A 39 -2.69 8.31 3.07
C ALA A 39 -3.58 7.07 2.97
N ARG A 40 -4.88 7.24 3.18
CA ARG A 40 -5.93 6.24 2.99
C ARG A 40 -7.02 6.83 2.12
N PHE A 41 -7.43 6.08 1.11
CA PHE A 41 -8.41 6.47 0.12
C PHE A 41 -9.57 5.48 0.13
N THR A 42 -10.78 5.99 0.14
CA THR A 42 -12.04 5.25 0.01
C THR A 42 -12.67 5.57 -1.35
N GLU A 43 -13.88 5.05 -1.56
CA GLU A 43 -14.66 5.38 -2.77
C GLU A 43 -14.93 6.88 -2.95
N ALA A 44 -14.88 7.67 -1.88
CA ALA A 44 -15.02 9.11 -1.96
C ALA A 44 -13.82 9.82 -2.64
N GLU A 45 -12.62 9.23 -2.59
CA GLU A 45 -11.39 9.86 -3.05
C GLU A 45 -10.91 9.40 -4.44
N TRP A 46 -11.43 8.28 -4.96
CA TRP A 46 -11.07 7.80 -6.29
C TRP A 46 -12.14 8.07 -7.34
N LYS A 47 -11.70 8.12 -8.60
CA LYS A 47 -12.60 8.17 -9.76
C LYS A 47 -12.58 6.84 -10.49
N ARG A 48 -13.71 6.49 -11.11
CA ARG A 48 -13.78 5.36 -12.05
C ARG A 48 -13.51 5.86 -13.45
N GLU A 49 -12.48 5.31 -14.09
CA GLU A 49 -12.13 5.58 -15.48
C GLU A 49 -12.14 4.26 -16.26
N GLY A 50 -13.30 3.92 -16.82
CA GLY A 50 -13.55 2.60 -17.40
C GLY A 50 -13.43 1.50 -16.34
N GLU A 51 -12.42 0.64 -16.51
CA GLU A 51 -12.10 -0.45 -15.58
C GLU A 51 -11.12 -0.02 -14.47
N TRP A 52 -10.60 1.20 -14.53
CA TRP A 52 -9.62 1.70 -13.57
C TRP A 52 -10.28 2.45 -12.41
N ARG A 53 -9.65 2.33 -11.23
CA ARG A 53 -9.82 3.25 -10.11
C ARG A 53 -8.60 4.15 -10.06
N VAL A 54 -8.82 5.46 -10.17
CA VAL A 54 -7.76 6.46 -10.29
C VAL A 54 -7.77 7.35 -9.05
N ILE A 55 -6.63 7.40 -8.36
CA ILE A 55 -6.36 8.28 -7.23
C ILE A 55 -5.25 9.23 -7.65
N GLU A 56 -5.46 10.53 -7.45
CA GLU A 56 -4.44 11.55 -7.62
C GLU A 56 -4.15 12.18 -6.26
N THR A 57 -2.87 12.14 -5.84
CA THR A 57 -2.45 12.74 -4.57
C THR A 57 -1.11 13.44 -4.73
N ALA A 58 -0.96 14.56 -4.03
CA ALA A 58 0.34 15.18 -3.85
C ALA A 58 1.14 14.40 -2.80
N LEU A 59 2.46 14.36 -2.99
CA LEU A 59 3.39 13.76 -2.05
C LEU A 59 4.35 14.83 -1.55
N GLU A 60 4.66 14.77 -0.25
CA GLU A 60 5.76 15.56 0.30
C GLU A 60 7.07 15.17 -0.40
N PRO A 61 7.97 16.14 -0.63
CA PRO A 61 9.28 15.86 -1.21
C PRO A 61 10.01 14.71 -0.49
N VAL A 62 10.73 13.90 -1.26
CA VAL A 62 11.58 12.85 -0.71
C VAL A 62 12.83 13.46 -0.10
N ALA A 63 13.16 13.08 1.13
CA ALA A 63 14.36 13.55 1.83
C ALA A 63 15.57 12.63 1.59
N GLY A 64 15.33 11.45 1.02
CA GLY A 64 16.32 10.42 0.72
C GLY A 64 15.73 9.38 -0.22
N ASP A 65 16.37 8.22 -0.31
CA ASP A 65 15.84 7.10 -1.08
C ASP A 65 14.71 6.42 -0.31
N GLU A 66 13.58 6.21 -0.97
CA GLU A 66 12.34 5.75 -0.37
C GLU A 66 11.57 4.85 -1.34
N TYR A 67 10.61 4.10 -0.82
CA TYR A 67 9.64 3.38 -1.64
C TYR A 67 8.21 3.79 -1.29
N LEU A 68 7.36 3.66 -2.29
CA LEU A 68 5.92 3.74 -2.19
C LEU A 68 5.31 2.40 -2.58
N ARG A 69 4.25 1.98 -1.90
CA ARG A 69 3.42 0.86 -2.33
C ARG A 69 1.98 1.09 -1.95
N LEU A 70 1.07 0.44 -2.67
CA LEU A 70 -0.34 0.41 -2.34
C LEU A 70 -0.67 -0.90 -1.61
N ARG A 71 -1.58 -0.80 -0.64
CA ARG A 71 -2.29 -1.93 -0.03
C ARG A 71 -3.77 -1.64 -0.10
N GLY A 72 -4.61 -2.63 -0.39
CA GLY A 72 -6.07 -2.46 -0.32
C GLY A 72 -6.75 -3.64 0.33
N THR A 73 -7.91 -3.38 0.94
CA THR A 73 -8.79 -4.38 1.54
C THR A 73 -10.27 -4.06 1.32
N ASN A 74 -11.14 -5.08 1.41
CA ASN A 74 -12.59 -4.93 1.44
C ASN A 74 -13.18 -4.74 2.86
N THR A 75 -12.35 -4.67 3.91
CA THR A 75 -12.79 -4.46 5.29
C THR A 75 -12.44 -3.05 5.81
N GLU A 76 -12.90 -2.75 7.03
CA GLU A 76 -12.53 -1.54 7.77
C GLU A 76 -11.16 -1.67 8.47
N ASP A 77 -10.53 -2.85 8.42
CA ASP A 77 -9.32 -3.14 9.17
C ASP A 77 -8.16 -2.27 8.70
N ALA A 78 -7.46 -1.68 9.66
CA ALA A 78 -6.35 -0.81 9.32
C ALA A 78 -5.14 -1.58 8.79
N GLU A 79 -4.91 -2.79 9.31
CA GLU A 79 -3.84 -3.70 8.95
C GLU A 79 -4.36 -5.14 9.07
N PRO A 80 -3.83 -6.09 8.30
CA PRO A 80 -4.24 -7.49 8.42
C PRO A 80 -3.87 -8.00 9.82
N ALA A 81 -4.86 -8.56 10.50
CA ALA A 81 -4.67 -9.30 11.74
C ALA A 81 -4.34 -10.77 11.42
N PRO A 82 -3.87 -11.55 12.40
CA PRO A 82 -3.85 -13.01 12.25
C PRO A 82 -5.27 -13.53 12.01
N ASP A 83 -5.42 -14.37 10.99
CA ASP A 83 -6.71 -14.95 10.60
C ASP A 83 -7.38 -15.69 11.76
N ALA A 84 -8.69 -15.52 11.88
CA ALA A 84 -9.48 -16.29 12.83
C ALA A 84 -9.68 -17.74 12.35
N GLU A 85 -9.85 -18.68 13.29
CA GLU A 85 -10.15 -20.06 12.93
C GLU A 85 -11.49 -20.14 12.18
N GLY A 86 -11.45 -20.69 10.96
CA GLY A 86 -12.63 -20.83 10.10
C GLY A 86 -12.98 -19.59 9.26
N GLU A 87 -12.11 -18.58 9.20
CA GLU A 87 -12.27 -17.42 8.33
C GLU A 87 -12.27 -17.81 6.84
N ASP A 88 -13.16 -17.19 6.06
CA ASP A 88 -13.30 -17.45 4.63
C ASP A 88 -12.40 -16.54 3.80
N ALA A 89 -11.22 -17.07 3.46
CA ALA A 89 -10.21 -16.40 2.64
C ALA A 89 -10.67 -16.01 1.23
N TRP A 90 -11.80 -16.53 0.73
CA TRP A 90 -12.33 -16.11 -0.57
C TRP A 90 -13.04 -14.76 -0.52
N THR A 91 -13.60 -14.43 0.64
CA THR A 91 -14.31 -13.17 0.87
C THR A 91 -13.44 -12.10 1.49
N ASP A 92 -12.31 -12.48 2.10
CA ASP A 92 -11.31 -11.55 2.64
C ASP A 92 -10.32 -11.12 1.55
N LEU A 93 -10.49 -9.90 1.05
CA LEU A 93 -9.63 -9.32 0.03
C LEU A 93 -8.50 -8.56 0.71
N TRP A 94 -7.26 -9.00 0.45
CA TRP A 94 -6.08 -8.16 0.60
C TRP A 94 -5.27 -8.17 -0.68
N PHE A 95 -4.81 -6.99 -1.11
CA PHE A 95 -3.83 -6.90 -2.19
C PHE A 95 -2.73 -5.92 -1.88
N TYR A 96 -1.59 -6.13 -2.53
CA TYR A 96 -0.43 -5.28 -2.42
C TYR A 96 0.15 -5.01 -3.80
N SER A 97 0.55 -3.78 -4.04
CA SER A 97 1.41 -3.48 -5.20
C SER A 97 2.85 -3.88 -4.90
N ASN A 98 3.60 -4.08 -5.99
CA ASN A 98 5.05 -3.99 -5.93
C ASN A 98 5.47 -2.57 -5.54
N PRO A 99 6.57 -2.40 -4.80
CA PRO A 99 7.07 -1.08 -4.45
C PRO A 99 7.60 -0.34 -5.68
N VAL A 100 7.36 0.97 -5.72
CA VAL A 100 8.00 1.92 -6.61
C VAL A 100 9.03 2.70 -5.81
N PHE A 101 10.26 2.77 -6.32
CA PHE A 101 11.37 3.44 -5.63
C PHE A 101 11.55 4.87 -6.12
N LEU A 102 11.76 5.79 -5.18
CA LEU A 102 12.04 7.20 -5.40
C LEU A 102 13.43 7.49 -4.84
N GLY A 103 14.24 8.23 -5.61
CA GLY A 103 15.55 8.69 -5.18
C GLY A 103 15.61 10.20 -5.03
N SER A 104 16.49 10.69 -4.14
CA SER A 104 16.64 12.13 -3.90
C SER A 104 17.39 12.89 -5.02
N SER A 105 17.88 12.19 -6.06
CA SER A 105 18.57 12.83 -7.19
C SER A 105 17.64 13.53 -8.18
N MET A 106 16.67 14.30 -7.70
CA MET A 106 16.02 15.32 -8.54
C MET A 106 17.01 16.47 -8.67
N ARG A 107 17.96 16.37 -9.62
CA ARG A 107 18.74 17.55 -10.04
C ARG A 107 17.74 18.58 -10.54
N ARG A 108 17.57 19.68 -9.79
CA ARG A 108 16.97 20.91 -10.33
C ARG A 108 17.89 21.35 -11.47
N ASN A 109 17.45 21.20 -12.70
CA ASN A 109 18.13 21.84 -13.83
C ASN A 109 18.05 23.36 -13.60
N PRO A 110 19.17 24.10 -13.71
CA PRO A 110 19.19 25.55 -13.57
C PRO A 110 18.41 26.25 -14.68
#